data_AF-A0A8J5CD15-F1
#
_entry.id   AF-A0A8J5CD15-F1
#
_cell.length_a   1.000
_cell.length_b   1.000
_cell.length_c   1.000
_cell.angle_alpha   90.00
_cell.angle_beta   90.00
_cell.angle_gamma   90.00
#
_symmetry.space_group_name_H-M   'P 1'
#
loop_
_entity.id
_entity.type
_entity.pdbx_description
1 polymer ?
#
loop_
_entity_poly.entity_id
_entity_poly.type
_entity_poly.pdbx_seq_one_letter_code
_entity_poly.pdbx_strand_id
1 'polypeptide(L)'
;MAQLVYDILGKNWAIGIMVVLFILQWTMGLSIVTAASRQSWAFSRDGALPFSNFFKVINEKFSNPVRCVWGNSVLALAIGCLCMIDAAAAAALFSLSAGGNALAWGVPIFLKLVWGRKKFVPGPFYMGDFLSVAVAAFACFYLLFTIVLLEFPQTTAHPTKETMNYTCIILVAVWGGCLSYYYLFAHKWYQGPKTTLEPVVVDGQVVGYNEEIDHQKKIEAGYDNGHQASSQTSSE
;
A
#
# COMPACT_ATOMS: atom_id res chain seq x y z
N MET A 1 7.63 -18.39 19.79
CA MET A 1 6.18 -18.56 20.00
C MET A 1 5.74 -20.02 20.02
N ALA A 2 6.12 -20.86 19.03
CA ALA A 2 5.70 -22.27 19.04
C ALA A 2 6.21 -23.08 20.23
N GLN A 3 7.47 -22.87 20.62
CA GLN A 3 8.06 -23.49 21.82
C GLN A 3 7.32 -23.05 23.09
N LEU A 4 7.04 -21.76 23.25
CA LEU A 4 6.27 -21.23 24.40
C LEU A 4 4.89 -21.89 24.55
N VAL A 5 4.14 -22.06 23.45
CA VAL A 5 2.81 -22.69 23.49
C VAL A 5 2.93 -24.18 23.82
N TYR A 6 3.96 -24.85 23.29
CA TYR A 6 4.25 -26.24 23.59
C TYR A 6 4.59 -26.45 25.07
N ASP A 7 5.43 -25.57 25.62
CA ASP A 7 5.90 -25.65 27.00
C ASP A 7 4.79 -25.38 28.03
N ILE A 8 3.80 -24.54 27.70
CA ILE A 8 2.72 -24.16 28.62
C ILE A 8 1.47 -25.05 28.47
N LEU A 9 1.04 -25.38 27.24
CA LEU A 9 -0.24 -26.08 26.99
C LEU A 9 -0.08 -27.54 26.55
N GLY A 10 1.14 -27.99 26.24
CA GLY A 10 1.42 -29.34 25.76
C GLY A 10 1.16 -29.53 24.26
N LYS A 11 1.56 -30.71 23.76
CA LYS A 11 1.66 -31.03 22.32
C LYS A 11 0.36 -30.85 21.52
N ASN A 12 -0.77 -31.35 22.04
CA ASN A 12 -2.03 -31.37 21.28
C ASN A 12 -2.60 -29.96 21.09
N TRP A 13 -2.52 -29.12 22.12
CA TRP A 13 -2.92 -27.72 22.07
C TRP A 13 -1.98 -26.89 21.19
N ALA A 14 -0.68 -27.15 21.26
CA ALA A 14 0.29 -26.50 20.38
C ALA A 14 0.00 -26.78 18.90
N ILE A 15 -0.30 -28.03 18.53
CA ILE A 15 -0.68 -28.37 17.15
C ILE A 15 -1.97 -27.65 16.74
N GLY A 16 -3.00 -27.66 17.58
CA GLY A 16 -4.27 -26.98 17.29
C GLY A 16 -4.08 -25.47 17.05
N ILE A 17 -3.34 -24.79 17.92
CA ILE A 17 -3.05 -23.36 17.79
C ILE A 17 -2.20 -23.08 16.53
N MET A 18 -1.23 -23.93 16.21
CA MET A 18 -0.41 -23.76 15.00
C MET A 18 -1.23 -23.88 13.72
N VAL A 19 -2.19 -24.80 13.65
CA VAL A 19 -3.08 -24.92 12.49
C VAL A 19 -3.94 -23.66 12.32
N VAL A 20 -4.47 -23.10 13.39
CA VAL A 20 -5.24 -21.85 13.34
C VAL A 20 -4.34 -20.69 12.87
N LEU A 21 -3.13 -20.56 13.42
CA LEU A 21 -2.18 -19.54 13.00
C LEU A 21 -1.80 -19.68 11.52
N PHE A 22 -1.66 -20.91 11.02
CA PHE A 22 -1.41 -21.16 9.60
C PHE A 22 -2.54 -20.65 8.71
N ILE A 23 -3.80 -20.94 9.05
CA ILE A 23 -4.98 -20.47 8.29
C ILE A 23 -5.06 -18.94 8.30
N LEU A 24 -4.79 -18.31 9.45
CA LEU A 24 -4.76 -16.86 9.58
C LEU A 24 -3.66 -16.24 8.71
N GLN A 25 -2.44 -16.80 8.75
CA GLN A 25 -1.32 -16.31 7.97
C GLN A 25 -1.57 -16.45 6.46
N TRP A 26 -2.20 -17.55 6.04
CA TRP A 26 -2.60 -17.76 4.65
C TRP A 26 -3.60 -16.71 4.18
N THR A 27 -4.64 -16.45 4.97
CA THR A 27 -5.68 -15.46 4.65
C THR A 27 -5.12 -14.04 4.61
N MET A 28 -4.24 -13.69 5.56
CA MET A 28 -3.49 -12.43 5.56
C MET A 28 -2.64 -12.27 4.29
N GLY A 29 -1.91 -13.33 3.91
CA GLY A 29 -1.08 -13.34 2.70
C GLY A 29 -1.89 -13.06 1.42
N LEU A 30 -3.03 -13.71 1.26
CA LEU A 30 -3.93 -13.48 0.11
C LEU A 30 -4.42 -12.03 0.04
N SER A 31 -4.76 -11.44 1.18
CA SER A 31 -5.19 -10.04 1.25
C SER A 31 -4.09 -9.07 0.83
N ILE A 32 -2.87 -9.27 1.33
CA ILE A 32 -1.72 -8.40 1.02
C ILE A 32 -1.35 -8.50 -0.46
N VAL A 33 -1.33 -9.71 -1.05
CA VAL A 33 -1.02 -9.88 -2.48
C VAL A 33 -2.05 -9.15 -3.35
N THR A 34 -3.34 -9.23 -2.98
CA THR A 34 -4.42 -8.54 -3.69
C THR A 34 -4.30 -7.02 -3.59
N ALA A 35 -3.96 -6.47 -2.42
CA ALA A 35 -3.74 -5.04 -2.25
C ALA A 35 -2.51 -4.57 -3.04
N ALA A 36 -1.40 -5.30 -2.96
CA ALA A 36 -0.15 -4.98 -3.63
C ALA A 36 -0.29 -5.02 -5.16
N SER A 37 -1.06 -5.96 -5.72
CA SER A 37 -1.29 -6.03 -7.17
C SER A 37 -2.07 -4.82 -7.70
N ARG A 38 -3.03 -4.30 -6.91
CA ARG A 38 -3.79 -3.08 -7.26
C ARG A 38 -2.90 -1.84 -7.23
N GLN A 39 -2.05 -1.71 -6.21
CA GLN A 39 -1.06 -0.62 -6.12
C GLN A 39 -0.08 -0.67 -7.31
N SER A 40 0.45 -1.85 -7.62
CA SER A 40 1.39 -2.05 -8.72
C SER A 40 0.75 -1.74 -10.07
N TRP A 41 -0.51 -2.13 -10.26
CA TRP A 41 -1.26 -1.79 -11.46
C TRP A 41 -1.49 -0.28 -11.60
N ALA A 42 -1.84 0.42 -10.53
CA ALA A 42 -2.02 1.87 -10.56
C ALA A 42 -0.72 2.59 -10.98
N PHE A 43 0.43 2.17 -10.44
CA PHE A 43 1.73 2.68 -10.87
C PHE A 43 2.05 2.33 -12.34
N SER A 44 1.66 1.14 -12.78
CA SER A 44 1.81 0.72 -14.18
C SER A 44 0.94 1.52 -15.14
N ARG A 45 -0.29 1.89 -14.74
CA ARG A 45 -1.22 2.72 -15.51
C ARG A 45 -0.62 4.10 -15.78
N ASP A 46 0.03 4.66 -14.76
CA ASP A 46 0.67 5.97 -14.82
C ASP A 46 2.06 5.92 -15.49
N GLY A 47 2.52 4.73 -15.91
CA GLY A 47 3.79 4.54 -16.61
C GLY A 47 5.03 4.58 -15.70
N ALA A 48 4.84 4.49 -14.39
CA ALA A 48 5.93 4.60 -13.41
C ALA A 48 6.85 3.36 -13.36
N LEU A 49 6.33 2.17 -13.67
CA LEU A 49 7.11 0.93 -13.56
C LEU A 49 7.94 0.63 -14.82
N PRO A 50 9.15 0.04 -14.67
CA PRO A 50 9.83 -0.59 -15.79
C PRO A 50 8.93 -1.71 -16.35
N PHE A 51 8.77 -1.78 -17.67
CA PHE A 51 7.79 -2.65 -18.34
C PHE A 51 6.32 -2.36 -18.03
N SER A 52 5.98 -1.09 -17.78
CA SER A 52 4.58 -0.64 -17.54
C SER A 52 3.57 -1.11 -18.59
N ASN A 53 3.99 -1.29 -19.85
CA ASN A 53 3.11 -1.82 -20.92
C ASN A 53 2.67 -3.28 -20.68
N PHE A 54 3.49 -4.09 -19.98
CA PHE A 54 3.16 -5.48 -19.69
C PHE A 54 2.24 -5.62 -18.48
N PHE A 55 2.50 -4.84 -17.42
CA PHE A 55 1.76 -4.88 -16.15
C PHE A 55 0.45 -4.09 -16.15
N LYS A 56 0.26 -3.14 -17.10
CA LYS A 56 -0.96 -2.31 -17.19
C LYS A 56 -2.21 -3.08 -17.64
N VAL A 57 -2.06 -4.27 -18.21
CA VAL A 57 -3.20 -5.02 -18.77
C VAL A 57 -4.08 -5.61 -17.66
N ILE A 58 -5.37 -5.26 -17.65
CA ILE A 58 -6.41 -5.87 -16.82
C ILE A 58 -7.11 -6.96 -17.63
N ASN A 59 -7.48 -8.06 -16.95
CA ASN A 59 -8.39 -9.05 -17.52
C ASN A 59 -9.85 -8.61 -17.29
N GLU A 60 -10.59 -8.34 -18.37
CA GLU A 60 -11.97 -7.83 -18.33
C GLU A 60 -12.96 -8.75 -17.62
N LYS A 61 -12.71 -10.07 -17.59
CA LYS A 61 -13.63 -11.04 -16.96
C LYS A 61 -13.61 -11.01 -15.44
N PHE A 62 -12.47 -10.64 -14.84
CA PHE A 62 -12.27 -10.68 -13.39
C PHE A 62 -11.96 -9.30 -12.80
N SER A 63 -11.86 -8.27 -13.65
CA SER A 63 -11.47 -6.89 -13.29
C SER A 63 -10.23 -6.81 -12.39
N ASN A 64 -9.32 -7.79 -12.52
CA ASN A 64 -8.15 -7.94 -11.65
C ASN A 64 -6.86 -7.99 -12.49
N PRO A 65 -5.78 -7.27 -12.11
CA PRO A 65 -4.51 -7.31 -12.83
C PRO A 65 -3.72 -8.60 -12.53
N VAL A 66 -4.09 -9.70 -13.20
CA VAL A 66 -3.50 -11.04 -13.00
C VAL A 66 -1.97 -11.04 -13.20
N ARG A 67 -1.46 -10.25 -14.14
CA ARG A 67 -0.01 -10.13 -14.39
C ARG A 67 0.74 -9.51 -13.21
N CYS A 68 0.16 -8.50 -12.56
CA CYS A 68 0.73 -7.90 -11.35
C CYS A 68 0.68 -8.87 -10.16
N VAL A 69 -0.37 -9.69 -10.05
CA VAL A 69 -0.46 -10.73 -9.02
C VAL A 69 0.71 -11.70 -9.14
N TRP A 70 0.91 -12.29 -10.33
CA TRP A 70 2.02 -13.22 -10.56
C TRP A 70 3.39 -12.57 -10.37
N GLY A 71 3.58 -11.34 -10.85
CA GLY A 71 4.83 -10.60 -10.64
C GLY A 71 5.16 -10.43 -9.15
N ASN A 72 4.18 -10.00 -8.35
CA ASN A 72 4.35 -9.82 -6.91
C ASN A 72 4.56 -11.17 -6.18
N SER A 73 3.84 -12.22 -6.58
CA SER A 73 4.01 -13.56 -6.00
C SER A 73 5.39 -14.15 -6.29
N VAL A 74 5.90 -14.03 -7.52
CA VAL A 74 7.24 -14.51 -7.89
C VAL A 74 8.32 -13.74 -7.14
N LEU A 75 8.18 -12.42 -7.03
CA LEU A 75 9.11 -11.59 -6.25
C LEU A 75 9.09 -11.96 -4.77
N ALA A 76 7.90 -12.15 -4.19
CA ALA A 76 7.76 -12.58 -2.80
C ALA A 76 8.37 -13.98 -2.56
N LEU A 77 8.20 -14.91 -3.50
CA LEU A 77 8.84 -16.23 -3.43
C LEU A 77 10.36 -16.13 -3.52
N ALA A 78 10.90 -15.31 -4.41
CA ALA A 78 12.35 -15.12 -4.53
C ALA A 78 12.98 -14.56 -3.24
N ILE A 79 12.34 -13.55 -2.64
CA ILE A 79 12.77 -12.99 -1.36
C ILE A 79 12.58 -14.01 -0.22
N GLY A 80 11.47 -14.76 -0.22
CA GLY A 80 11.21 -15.81 0.76
C GLY A 80 12.26 -16.93 0.74
N CYS A 81 12.69 -17.36 -0.46
CA CYS A 81 13.80 -18.30 -0.62
C CYS A 81 15.11 -17.76 -0.05
N LEU A 82 15.39 -16.46 -0.21
CA LEU A 82 16.58 -15.82 0.33
C LEU A 82 16.60 -15.86 1.86
N CYS A 83 15.45 -15.66 2.52
CA CYS A 83 15.32 -15.77 3.97
C CYS A 83 15.52 -17.19 4.53
N MET A 84 15.35 -18.23 3.69
CA MET A 84 15.62 -19.61 4.12
C MET A 84 17.11 -19.97 4.11
N ILE A 85 17.92 -19.25 3.33
CA ILE A 85 19.35 -19.52 3.18
C ILE A 85 20.13 -18.95 4.36
N ASP A 86 19.79 -17.72 4.77
CA ASP A 86 20.55 -16.98 5.76
C ASP A 86 19.67 -16.33 6.82
N ALA A 87 20.00 -16.59 8.09
CA ALA A 87 19.24 -16.09 9.23
C ALA A 87 19.42 -14.57 9.43
N ALA A 88 20.59 -14.01 9.08
CA ALA A 88 20.82 -12.58 9.15
C ALA A 88 19.99 -11.84 8.09
N ALA A 89 19.86 -12.41 6.88
CA ALA A 89 19.00 -11.89 5.83
C ALA A 89 17.51 -11.93 6.21
N ALA A 90 17.04 -12.99 6.88
CA ALA A 90 15.69 -13.04 7.41
C ALA A 90 15.44 -11.95 8.46
N ALA A 91 16.36 -11.78 9.41
CA ALA A 91 16.27 -10.73 10.43
C ALA A 91 16.26 -9.32 9.80
N ALA A 92 17.13 -9.07 8.82
CA ALA A 92 17.17 -7.82 8.09
C ALA A 92 15.87 -7.55 7.32
N LEU A 93 15.24 -8.58 6.73
CA LEU A 93 13.96 -8.40 6.03
C LEU A 93 12.82 -7.98 6.99
N PHE A 94 12.77 -8.55 8.19
CA PHE A 94 11.76 -8.17 9.19
C PHE A 94 11.94 -6.72 9.66
N SER A 95 13.17 -6.32 9.95
CA SER A 95 13.51 -4.92 10.28
C SER A 95 13.19 -3.99 9.11
N LEU A 96 13.49 -4.39 7.87
CA LEU A 96 13.17 -3.64 6.65
C LEU A 96 11.67 -3.45 6.48
N SER A 97 10.86 -4.48 6.74
CA SER A 97 9.40 -4.37 6.63
C SER A 97 8.85 -3.31 7.57
N ALA A 98 9.34 -3.24 8.81
CA ALA A 98 8.90 -2.25 9.78
C ALA A 98 9.42 -0.84 9.45
N GLY A 99 10.73 -0.70 9.18
CA GLY A 99 11.37 0.57 8.87
C GLY A 99 10.92 1.16 7.54
N GLY A 100 10.79 0.32 6.50
CA GLY A 100 10.28 0.70 5.18
C GLY A 100 8.82 1.17 5.22
N ASN A 101 7.98 0.52 6.01
CA ASN A 101 6.59 0.95 6.20
C ASN A 101 6.50 2.28 6.96
N ALA A 102 7.31 2.45 8.01
CA ALA A 102 7.40 3.73 8.73
C ALA A 102 7.84 4.88 7.80
N LEU A 103 8.81 4.64 6.91
CA LEU A 103 9.19 5.61 5.88
C LEU A 103 8.07 5.87 4.88
N ALA A 104 7.40 4.84 4.38
CA ALA A 104 6.30 4.98 3.42
C ALA A 104 5.15 5.83 3.97
N TRP A 105 4.88 5.76 5.28
CA TRP A 105 3.94 6.65 5.96
C TRP A 105 4.51 8.04 6.25
N GLY A 106 5.80 8.12 6.61
CA GLY A 106 6.46 9.38 6.93
C GLY A 106 6.60 10.32 5.73
N VAL A 107 6.94 9.80 4.56
CA VAL A 107 7.16 10.59 3.34
C VAL A 107 5.97 11.47 2.95
N PRO A 108 4.73 10.98 2.80
CA PRO A 108 3.59 11.85 2.44
C PRO A 108 3.26 12.87 3.52
N ILE A 109 3.42 12.52 4.81
CA ILE A 109 3.21 13.45 5.92
C ILE A 109 4.26 14.58 5.86
N PHE A 110 5.52 14.23 5.62
CA PHE A 110 6.61 15.19 5.48
C PHE A 110 6.44 16.09 4.25
N LEU A 111 6.10 15.52 3.10
CA LEU A 111 5.84 16.30 1.87
C LEU A 111 4.66 17.25 2.04
N LYS A 112 3.60 16.83 2.75
CA LYS A 112 2.48 17.70 3.11
C LYS A 112 2.94 18.89 3.95
N LEU A 113 3.83 18.66 4.92
CA LEU A 113 4.33 19.68 5.83
C LEU A 113 5.20 20.74 5.11
N VAL A 114 6.06 20.31 4.19
CA VAL A 114 7.04 21.19 3.52
C VAL A 114 6.47 21.86 2.27
N TRP A 115 5.86 21.09 1.35
CA TRP A 115 5.43 21.59 0.03
C TRP A 115 3.90 21.59 -0.17
N GLY A 116 3.18 20.70 0.52
CA GLY A 116 1.74 20.51 0.32
C GLY A 116 0.84 21.55 0.98
N ARG A 117 1.38 22.40 1.87
CA ARG A 117 0.62 23.39 2.67
C ARG A 117 -0.30 24.29 1.84
N LYS A 118 0.16 24.76 0.67
CA LYS A 118 -0.58 25.69 -0.18
C LYS A 118 -1.61 25.02 -1.11
N LYS A 119 -1.49 23.69 -1.32
CA LYS A 119 -2.36 22.90 -2.21
C LYS A 119 -3.35 22.03 -1.43
N PHE A 120 -3.31 22.09 -0.09
CA PHE A 120 -4.14 21.26 0.76
C PHE A 120 -5.54 21.87 0.88
N VAL A 121 -6.55 21.12 0.43
CA VAL A 121 -7.96 21.45 0.65
C VAL A 121 -8.43 20.72 1.91
N PRO A 122 -8.92 21.42 2.95
CA PRO A 122 -9.38 20.78 4.17
C PRO A 122 -10.61 19.89 3.89
N GLY A 123 -10.57 18.67 4.40
CA GLY A 123 -11.71 17.74 4.34
C GLY A 123 -12.76 18.05 5.43
N PRO A 124 -13.86 17.27 5.48
CA PRO A 124 -14.95 17.45 6.44
C PRO A 124 -14.51 17.37 7.91
N PHE A 125 -13.35 16.74 8.17
CA PHE A 125 -12.69 16.76 9.46
C PHE A 125 -11.35 17.50 9.34
N TYR A 126 -11.26 18.68 9.97
CA TYR A 126 -10.07 19.52 9.99
C TYR A 126 -9.76 20.02 11.40
N MET A 127 -8.58 19.69 11.91
CA MET A 127 -8.13 20.05 13.26
C MET A 127 -7.56 21.48 13.36
N GLY A 128 -7.63 22.27 12.28
CA GLY A 128 -7.06 23.62 12.21
C GLY A 128 -5.59 23.64 11.75
N ASP A 129 -5.15 24.80 11.28
CA ASP A 129 -3.85 25.01 10.63
C ASP A 129 -2.66 24.74 11.55
N PHE A 130 -2.78 25.10 12.83
CA PHE A 130 -1.71 24.96 13.81
C PHE A 130 -1.60 23.53 14.35
N LEU A 131 -2.72 22.95 14.84
CA LEU A 131 -2.73 21.61 15.40
C LEU A 131 -2.43 20.55 14.33
N SER A 132 -2.91 20.72 13.09
CA SER A 132 -2.57 19.79 12.00
C SER A 132 -1.07 19.77 11.70
N VAL A 133 -0.39 20.92 11.79
CA VAL A 133 1.07 21.02 11.61
C VAL A 133 1.82 20.42 12.79
N ALA A 134 1.41 20.71 14.02
CA ALA A 134 2.06 20.19 15.21
C ALA A 134 1.99 18.65 15.26
N VAL A 135 0.82 18.07 15.01
CA VAL A 135 0.65 16.61 14.96
C VAL A 135 1.44 15.99 13.81
N ALA A 136 1.44 16.61 12.62
CA ALA A 136 2.22 16.11 11.49
C ALA A 136 3.74 16.15 11.76
N ALA A 137 4.24 17.22 12.38
CA ALA A 137 5.64 17.36 12.77
C ALA A 137 6.03 16.32 13.83
N PHE A 138 5.20 16.15 14.85
CA PHE A 138 5.40 15.12 15.87
C PHE A 138 5.39 13.71 15.27
N ALA A 139 4.45 13.41 14.36
CA ALA A 139 4.40 12.14 13.66
C ALA A 139 5.65 11.88 12.83
N CYS A 140 6.16 12.89 12.10
CA CYS A 140 7.40 12.75 11.34
C CYS A 140 8.60 12.48 12.26
N PHE A 141 8.70 13.21 13.38
CA PHE A 141 9.75 12.99 14.37
C PHE A 141 9.68 11.58 14.98
N TYR A 142 8.49 11.14 15.38
CA TYR A 142 8.28 9.82 15.96
C TYR A 142 8.59 8.68 14.98
N LEU A 143 8.17 8.82 13.72
CA LEU A 143 8.48 7.85 12.67
C LEU A 143 9.98 7.79 12.40
N LEU A 144 10.67 8.94 12.31
CA LEU A 144 12.12 9.00 12.16
C LEU A 144 12.83 8.35 13.35
N PHE A 145 12.40 8.65 14.56
CA PHE A 145 12.92 8.04 15.78
C PHE A 145 12.76 6.51 15.76
N THR A 146 11.60 6.02 15.35
CA THR A 146 11.32 4.58 15.25
C THR A 146 12.20 3.90 14.22
N ILE A 147 12.42 4.53 13.06
CA ILE A 147 13.33 3.99 12.03
C ILE A 147 14.74 3.85 12.60
N VAL A 148 15.27 4.90 13.23
CA VAL A 148 16.61 4.86 13.85
C VAL A 148 16.72 3.75 14.89
N LEU A 149 15.69 3.55 15.73
CA LEU A 149 15.69 2.46 16.72
C LEU A 149 15.67 1.07 16.09
N LEU A 150 14.98 0.87 14.97
CA LEU A 150 14.87 -0.42 14.29
C LEU A 150 16.17 -0.83 13.59
N GLU A 151 17.05 0.12 13.27
CA GLU A 151 18.35 -0.14 12.65
C GLU A 151 19.41 -0.61 13.68
N PHE A 152 19.20 -0.34 14.98
CA PHE A 152 20.12 -0.80 16.00
C PHE A 152 20.01 -2.32 16.23
N PRO A 153 21.14 -3.04 16.35
CA PRO A 153 21.15 -4.48 16.62
C PRO A 153 20.58 -4.76 18.03
N GLN A 154 19.63 -5.69 18.13
CA GLN A 154 18.92 -5.98 19.39
C GLN A 154 19.72 -6.85 20.37
N THR A 155 20.72 -7.59 19.88
CA THR A 155 21.33 -8.71 20.63
C THR A 155 22.77 -8.45 21.07
N THR A 156 23.48 -7.46 20.51
CA THR A 156 24.90 -7.24 20.84
C THR A 156 25.34 -5.80 20.62
N ALA A 157 26.08 -5.23 21.58
CA ALA A 157 26.68 -3.90 21.47
C ALA A 157 27.84 -3.85 20.45
N HIS A 158 28.45 -5.00 20.15
CA HIS A 158 29.52 -5.15 19.16
C HIS A 158 29.10 -6.17 18.08
N PRO A 159 28.43 -5.73 17.01
CA PRO A 159 28.01 -6.64 15.94
C PRO A 159 29.24 -7.16 15.17
N THR A 160 29.28 -8.47 14.93
CA THR A 160 30.18 -9.10 13.96
C THR A 160 29.51 -9.07 12.58
N LYS A 161 30.25 -9.41 11.51
CA LYS A 161 29.71 -9.40 10.13
C LYS A 161 28.43 -10.26 9.97
N GLU A 162 28.27 -11.28 10.80
CA GLU A 162 27.13 -12.19 10.77
C GLU A 162 25.95 -11.72 11.65
N THR A 163 26.18 -10.81 12.60
CA THR A 163 25.14 -10.31 13.53
C THR A 163 24.74 -8.86 13.26
N MET A 164 25.36 -8.21 12.28
CA MET A 164 25.04 -6.84 11.90
C MET A 164 23.67 -6.78 11.21
N ASN A 165 22.86 -5.80 11.63
CA ASN A 165 21.62 -5.50 10.93
C ASN A 165 21.93 -4.74 9.62
N TYR A 166 21.78 -5.42 8.48
CA TYR A 166 22.03 -4.83 7.16
C TYR A 166 20.83 -4.05 6.59
N THR A 167 19.77 -3.86 7.39
CA THR A 167 18.53 -3.18 6.96
C THR A 167 18.80 -1.80 6.40
N CYS A 168 19.60 -0.97 7.08
CA CYS A 168 19.88 0.40 6.64
C CYS A 168 20.48 0.45 5.22
N ILE A 169 21.38 -0.48 4.89
CA ILE A 169 22.01 -0.55 3.57
C ILE A 169 20.98 -0.97 2.53
N ILE A 170 20.17 -1.99 2.82
CA ILE A 170 19.12 -2.46 1.91
C ILE A 170 18.08 -1.34 1.69
N LEU A 171 17.71 -0.63 2.74
CA LEU A 171 16.75 0.47 2.69
C LEU A 171 17.25 1.62 1.83
N VAL A 172 18.50 2.05 2.04
CA VAL A 172 19.14 3.09 1.21
C VAL A 172 19.30 2.61 -0.23
N ALA A 173 19.64 1.35 -0.46
CA ALA A 173 19.78 0.79 -1.79
C ALA A 173 18.44 0.74 -2.55
N VAL A 174 17.35 0.32 -1.89
CA VAL A 174 16.02 0.26 -2.50
C VAL A 174 15.49 1.66 -2.79
N TRP A 175 15.52 2.57 -1.82
CA TRP A 175 15.05 3.94 -2.01
C TRP A 175 15.92 4.74 -2.99
N GLY A 176 17.24 4.61 -2.88
CA GLY A 176 18.19 5.19 -3.81
C GLY A 176 18.03 4.63 -5.22
N GLY A 177 17.75 3.34 -5.35
CA GLY A 177 17.40 2.68 -6.61
C GLY A 177 16.14 3.26 -7.24
N CYS A 178 15.08 3.44 -6.45
CA CYS A 178 13.85 4.07 -6.92
C CYS A 178 14.05 5.54 -7.34
N LEU A 179 14.78 6.33 -6.54
CA LEU A 179 15.09 7.74 -6.82
C LEU A 179 15.98 7.89 -8.07
N SER A 180 17.00 7.04 -8.20
CA SER A 180 17.87 7.05 -9.37
C SER A 180 17.13 6.62 -10.63
N TYR A 181 16.29 5.59 -10.56
CA TYR A 181 15.40 5.22 -11.66
C TYR A 181 14.49 6.39 -12.07
N TYR A 182 13.91 7.11 -11.10
CA TYR A 182 13.09 8.28 -11.38
C TYR A 182 13.90 9.39 -12.07
N TYR A 183 15.07 9.74 -11.53
CA TYR A 183 15.89 10.84 -12.03
C TYR A 183 16.60 10.55 -13.36
N LEU A 184 16.90 9.28 -13.67
CA LEU A 184 17.58 8.91 -14.92
C LEU A 184 16.59 8.67 -16.06
N PHE A 185 15.44 8.09 -15.74
CA PHE A 185 14.49 7.58 -16.73
C PHE A 185 13.10 8.17 -16.53
N ALA A 186 12.47 7.96 -15.36
CA ALA A 186 11.04 8.22 -15.22
C ALA A 186 10.63 9.69 -15.33
N HIS A 187 11.48 10.64 -14.94
CA HIS A 187 11.16 12.07 -15.00
C HIS A 187 10.86 12.57 -16.44
N LYS A 188 11.31 11.85 -17.48
CA LYS A 188 11.15 12.25 -18.88
C LYS A 188 9.76 11.97 -19.44
N TRP A 189 9.01 11.04 -18.84
CA TRP A 189 7.75 10.56 -19.40
C TRP A 189 6.67 10.26 -18.35
N TYR A 190 7.02 10.20 -17.07
CA TYR A 190 6.06 10.13 -15.98
C TYR A 190 5.35 11.48 -15.84
N GLN A 191 4.13 11.52 -16.35
CA GLN A 191 3.17 12.56 -15.96
C GLN A 191 2.42 12.05 -14.75
N GLY A 192 2.21 12.93 -13.76
CA GLY A 192 1.53 12.62 -12.50
C GLY A 192 0.16 11.96 -12.70
N PRO A 193 -0.54 11.59 -11.60
CA PRO A 193 -1.70 10.70 -11.65
C PRO A 193 -2.65 11.08 -12.77
N LYS A 194 -2.75 10.21 -13.77
CA LYS A 194 -3.63 10.41 -14.92
C LYS A 194 -5.04 10.13 -14.42
N THR A 195 -5.79 11.17 -14.14
CA THR A 195 -7.20 11.03 -13.78
C THR A 195 -7.94 10.48 -15.00
N THR A 196 -8.37 9.22 -14.92
CA THR A 196 -9.19 8.57 -15.95
C THR A 196 -10.61 9.14 -15.99
N LEU A 197 -10.98 9.90 -14.96
CA LEU A 197 -12.27 10.55 -14.83
C LEU A 197 -12.15 12.00 -15.33
N GLU A 198 -12.95 12.35 -16.33
CA GLU A 198 -13.10 13.74 -16.71
C GLU A 198 -13.88 14.48 -15.61
N PRO A 199 -13.35 15.59 -15.07
CA PRO A 199 -14.08 16.42 -14.12
C PRO A 199 -15.23 17.10 -14.86
N VAL A 200 -16.44 16.96 -14.33
CA VAL A 200 -17.57 17.77 -14.80
C VAL A 200 -17.45 19.13 -14.15
N VAL A 201 -17.07 20.12 -14.96
CA VAL A 201 -16.96 21.51 -14.54
C VAL A 201 -18.23 22.23 -14.95
N VAL A 202 -19.03 22.66 -13.97
CA VAL A 202 -20.16 23.58 -14.18
C VAL A 202 -19.77 24.90 -13.51
N ASP A 203 -19.83 26.01 -14.25
CA ASP A 203 -19.46 27.36 -13.77
C ASP A 203 -18.09 27.46 -13.08
N GLY A 204 -17.09 26.73 -13.58
CA GLY A 204 -15.72 26.77 -13.06
C GLY A 204 -15.51 26.01 -11.74
N GLN A 205 -16.52 25.33 -11.22
CA GLN A 205 -16.40 24.44 -10.06
C GLN A 205 -16.51 22.97 -10.48
N VAL A 206 -15.67 22.12 -9.89
CA VAL A 206 -15.72 20.67 -10.11
C VAL A 206 -16.91 20.13 -9.32
N VAL A 207 -17.99 19.78 -10.03
CA VAL A 207 -19.26 19.32 -9.43
C VAL A 207 -19.28 17.81 -9.18
N GLY A 208 -18.46 17.06 -9.92
CA GLY A 208 -18.34 15.62 -9.76
C GLY A 208 -17.52 15.00 -10.89
N TYR A 209 -17.38 13.68 -10.87
CA TYR A 209 -16.73 12.93 -11.94
C TYR A 209 -17.77 12.19 -12.81
N ASN A 210 -17.51 12.07 -14.11
CA ASN A 210 -18.45 11.50 -15.09
C ASN A 210 -19.03 10.12 -14.69
N GLU A 211 -18.27 9.24 -14.03
CA GLU A 211 -18.78 7.93 -13.56
C GLU A 211 -19.79 8.05 -12.41
N GLU A 212 -19.63 9.02 -11.50
CA GLU A 212 -20.56 9.22 -10.39
C GLU A 212 -21.93 9.69 -10.91
N ILE A 213 -21.92 10.58 -11.92
CA ILE A 213 -23.15 11.10 -12.54
C ILE A 213 -23.83 10.04 -13.41
N ASP A 214 -23.09 9.22 -14.18
CA ASP A 214 -23.68 8.15 -14.98
C ASP A 214 -24.31 7.06 -14.09
N HIS A 215 -23.68 6.77 -12.94
CA HIS A 215 -24.23 5.86 -11.95
C HIS A 215 -25.47 6.43 -11.25
N GLN A 216 -25.48 7.73 -10.93
CA GLN A 216 -26.66 8.43 -10.40
C GLN A 216 -27.81 8.44 -11.42
N LYS A 217 -27.55 8.76 -12.69
CA LYS A 217 -28.54 8.73 -13.76
C LYS A 217 -29.13 7.34 -13.98
N LYS A 218 -28.32 6.28 -13.86
CA LYS A 218 -28.82 4.90 -13.92
C LYS A 218 -29.69 4.53 -12.73
N ILE A 219 -29.37 5.02 -11.53
CA ILE A 219 -30.21 4.84 -10.33
C ILE A 219 -31.52 5.61 -10.48
N GLU A 220 -31.48 6.86 -10.94
CA GLU A 220 -32.66 7.70 -11.17
C GLU A 220 -33.55 7.13 -12.28
N ALA A 221 -32.98 6.70 -13.41
CA ALA A 221 -33.72 6.04 -14.48
C ALA A 221 -34.30 4.69 -14.05
N GLY A 222 -33.63 3.96 -13.15
CA GLY A 222 -34.16 2.75 -12.53
C GLY A 222 -35.33 3.02 -11.58
N TYR A 223 -35.28 4.12 -10.85
CA TYR A 223 -36.35 4.56 -9.94
C TYR A 223 -37.61 5.01 -10.72
N ASP A 224 -37.41 5.79 -11.79
CA ASP A 224 -38.51 6.32 -12.62
C ASP A 224 -39.24 5.20 -13.40
N ASN A 225 -38.49 4.24 -13.95
CA ASN A 225 -39.06 3.05 -14.59
C ASN A 225 -39.80 2.13 -13.60
N GLY A 226 -39.34 2.03 -12.34
CA GLY A 226 -40.02 1.28 -11.30
C GLY A 226 -41.34 1.93 -10.85
N HIS A 227 -41.39 3.27 -10.83
CA HIS A 227 -42.60 4.01 -10.46
C HIS A 227 -43.68 3.93 -11.55
N GLN A 228 -43.30 4.04 -12.83
CA GLN A 228 -44.23 3.88 -13.95
C GLN A 228 -44.82 2.46 -14.01
N ALA A 229 -44.01 1.42 -13.78
CA ALA A 229 -44.50 0.03 -13.74
C ALA A 229 -45.50 -0.22 -12.59
N SER A 230 -45.27 0.36 -11.41
CA SER A 230 -46.19 0.23 -10.26
C SER A 230 -47.51 0.98 -10.43
N SER A 231 -47.51 2.07 -11.20
CA SER A 231 -48.69 2.89 -11.47
C SER A 231 -49.65 2.27 -12.49
N GLN A 232 -49.16 1.40 -13.38
CA GLN A 232 -49.98 0.70 -14.38
C GLN A 232 -50.64 -0.58 -13.82
N THR A 233 -50.04 -1.23 -12.82
CA THR A 233 -50.62 -2.42 -12.18
C THR A 233 -51.72 -2.13 -11.14
N SER A 234 -51.91 -0.87 -10.77
CA SER A 234 -52.96 -0.47 -9.82
C SER A 234 -54.23 0.06 -10.52
N SER A 235 -54.28 -0.01 -11.86
CA SER A 235 -55.38 0.46 -12.71
C SER A 235 -56.09 -0.65 -13.51
N GLU A 236 -55.82 -1.92 -13.20
CA GLU A 236 -56.63 -3.08 -13.63
C GLU A 236 -57.28 -3.75 -12.41
#